data_AF-A0AAV7QMT0-F1
#
_entry.id   AF-A0AAV7QMT0-F1
#
_cell.length_a   1.000
_cell.length_b   1.000
_cell.length_c   1.000
_cell.angle_alpha   90.00
_cell.angle_beta   90.00
_cell.angle_gamma   90.00
#
_symmetry.space_group_name_H-M   'P 1'
#
loop_
_entity.id
_entity.type
_entity.pdbx_description
1 polymer ?
#
loop_
_entity_poly.entity_id
_entity_poly.type
_entity_poly.pdbx_seq_one_letter_code
_entity_poly.pdbx_strand_id
1 'polypeptide(L)'
;MLPAGDDLSDTHLTDVPPRSKLEMEGPVEEQEILLLIKQLATGKTPGSDSLPLEFYKYFQADLVQRQSSMYKSAWEAGALLLSGRDALIIMLPERGGDRVYRLLFLYNLDYKILGKILAYHI
;
A
#
# COMPACT_ATOMS: atom_id res chain seq x y z
N MET A 1 29.69 1.45 0.30
CA MET A 1 29.32 2.56 1.21
C MET A 1 28.16 3.27 0.54
N LEU A 2 26.93 3.07 1.02
CA LEU A 2 25.69 3.60 0.41
C LEU A 2 25.16 4.78 1.24
N PRO A 3 24.68 5.85 0.58
CA PRO A 3 23.50 6.58 1.06
C PRO A 3 22.50 6.87 -0.11
N ALA A 4 21.21 6.44 0.00
CA ALA A 4 19.98 7.18 0.39
C ALA A 4 19.45 8.17 -0.67
N GLY A 5 18.19 8.16 -1.15
CA GLY A 5 16.99 7.39 -0.86
C GLY A 5 15.85 7.88 -1.78
N ASP A 6 15.10 6.93 -2.34
CA ASP A 6 13.67 7.00 -2.67
C ASP A 6 13.25 5.53 -2.89
N ASP A 7 13.61 4.75 -1.88
CA ASP A 7 13.25 3.37 -1.62
C ASP A 7 11.85 3.43 -0.97
N LEU A 8 11.22 2.29 -0.72
CA LEU A 8 10.06 2.21 0.17
C LEU A 8 10.36 2.79 1.58
N SER A 9 11.60 3.25 1.84
CA SER A 9 12.08 4.12 2.91
C SER A 9 11.35 5.46 3.08
N ASP A 10 10.71 6.01 2.03
CA ASP A 10 9.90 7.23 2.15
C ASP A 10 8.52 6.95 2.79
N THR A 11 8.16 5.67 2.87
CA THR A 11 7.37 5.20 4.01
C THR A 11 8.33 5.17 5.16
N HIS A 12 8.25 6.14 6.06
CA HIS A 12 8.84 6.02 7.39
C HIS A 12 8.27 4.73 7.98
N LEU A 13 8.94 3.59 7.75
CA LEU A 13 8.74 2.34 8.47
C LEU A 13 9.38 2.60 9.83
N THR A 14 8.84 3.60 10.54
CA THR A 14 9.10 3.82 11.96
C THR A 14 8.94 2.47 12.61
N ASP A 15 9.97 2.08 13.38
CA ASP A 15 10.00 0.92 14.26
C ASP A 15 8.58 0.45 14.55
N VAL A 16 8.18 -0.67 13.92
CA VAL A 16 6.91 -1.31 14.25
C VAL A 16 6.95 -1.46 15.77
N PRO A 17 6.04 -0.80 16.51
CA PRO A 17 6.12 -0.79 17.96
C PRO A 17 6.10 -2.23 18.45
N PRO A 18 6.89 -2.59 19.47
CA PRO A 18 6.91 -3.95 19.98
C PRO A 18 5.51 -4.32 20.47
N ARG A 19 4.78 -5.06 19.62
CA ARG A 19 3.43 -5.56 19.83
C ARG A 19 3.47 -7.08 19.86
N SER A 20 2.53 -7.67 20.58
CA SER A 20 2.48 -9.13 20.67
C SER A 20 2.12 -9.70 19.31
N LYS A 21 2.67 -10.87 18.97
CA LYS A 21 2.35 -11.59 17.73
C LYS A 21 0.84 -11.79 17.54
N LEU A 22 0.10 -11.93 18.64
CA LEU A 22 -1.35 -12.08 18.65
C LEU A 22 -2.10 -10.79 18.27
N GLU A 23 -1.53 -9.62 18.55
CA GLU A 23 -2.10 -8.32 18.13
C GLU A 23 -1.87 -8.02 16.65
N MET A 24 -0.94 -8.74 16.02
CA MET A 24 -0.55 -8.56 14.61
C MET A 24 -1.01 -9.72 13.71
N GLU A 25 -1.89 -10.59 14.21
CA GLU A 25 -2.44 -11.70 13.45
C GLU A 25 -3.96 -11.56 13.39
N GLY A 26 -4.52 -11.66 12.18
CA GLY A 26 -5.96 -11.61 11.98
C GLY A 26 -6.37 -11.09 10.61
N PRO A 27 -7.64 -11.28 10.23
CA PRO A 27 -8.18 -10.70 9.01
C PRO A 27 -8.28 -9.18 9.12
N VAL A 28 -8.16 -8.50 7.98
CA VAL A 28 -8.30 -7.04 7.91
C VAL A 28 -9.74 -6.60 8.20
N GLU A 29 -9.89 -5.63 9.10
CA GLU A 29 -11.17 -5.03 9.45
C GLU A 29 -11.49 -3.79 8.59
N GLU A 30 -12.78 -3.47 8.46
CA GLU A 30 -13.25 -2.32 7.67
C GLU A 30 -12.83 -0.99 8.29
N GLN A 31 -12.76 -0.94 9.62
CA GLN A 31 -12.36 0.21 10.41
C GLN A 31 -10.91 0.61 10.12
N GLU A 32 -10.01 -0.35 9.99
CA GLU A 32 -8.60 -0.14 9.65
C GLU A 32 -8.46 0.52 8.27
N ILE A 33 -9.23 0.02 7.28
CA ILE A 33 -9.26 0.58 5.93
C ILE A 33 -9.78 2.02 5.94
N LEU A 34 -10.90 2.28 6.63
CA LEU A 34 -11.48 3.62 6.76
C LEU A 34 -10.52 4.61 7.42
N LEU A 35 -9.82 4.17 8.46
CA LEU A 35 -8.85 5.00 9.16
C LEU A 35 -7.68 5.36 8.24
N LEU A 36 -7.16 4.41 7.47
CA LEU A 36 -6.09 4.67 6.50
C LEU A 36 -6.52 5.59 5.37
N ILE A 37 -7.71 5.40 4.79
CA ILE A 37 -8.23 6.29 3.74
C ILE A 37 -8.27 7.75 4.23
N LYS A 38 -8.57 7.97 5.52
CA LYS A 38 -8.55 9.31 6.14
C LYS A 38 -7.14 9.86 6.36
N GLN A 39 -6.19 9.02 6.77
CA GLN A 39 -4.82 9.42 7.10
C GLN A 39 -3.93 9.62 5.87
N LEU A 40 -4.22 8.95 4.75
CA LEU A 40 -3.40 9.03 3.55
C LEU A 40 -3.45 10.43 2.91
N ALA A 41 -2.31 10.85 2.37
CA ALA A 41 -2.16 12.13 1.68
C ALA A 41 -2.77 12.07 0.26
N THR A 42 -3.45 13.15 -0.12
CA THR A 42 -4.05 13.36 -1.45
C THR A 42 -3.01 13.80 -2.49
N GLY A 43 -3.34 13.72 -3.77
CA GLY A 43 -2.48 14.18 -4.87
C GLY A 43 -1.27 13.27 -5.19
N LYS A 44 -1.26 12.04 -4.69
CA LYS A 44 -0.26 11.02 -5.07
C LYS A 44 -0.64 10.36 -6.39
N THR A 45 0.36 10.00 -7.20
CA THR A 45 0.15 9.28 -8.46
C THR A 45 -0.48 7.90 -8.18
N PRO A 46 -1.60 7.56 -8.85
CA PRO A 46 -2.21 6.23 -8.73
C PRO A 46 -1.34 5.14 -9.36
N GLY A 47 -1.71 3.89 -9.13
CA GLY A 47 -1.07 2.73 -9.76
C GLY A 47 -1.57 2.51 -11.19
N SER A 48 -1.48 1.26 -11.65
CA SER A 48 -1.90 0.86 -12.99
C SER A 48 -3.41 1.01 -13.22
N ASP A 49 -4.23 0.95 -12.17
CA ASP A 49 -5.69 1.09 -12.21
C ASP A 49 -6.17 2.54 -12.41
N SER A 50 -5.26 3.52 -12.30
CA SER A 50 -5.57 4.95 -12.35
C SER A 50 -6.58 5.43 -11.28
N LEU A 51 -6.75 4.70 -10.17
CA LEU A 51 -7.66 5.07 -9.09
C LEU A 51 -6.91 5.83 -7.97
N PRO A 52 -7.16 7.14 -7.80
CA PRO A 52 -6.45 7.94 -6.80
C PRO A 52 -7.17 7.91 -5.44
N LEU A 53 -6.54 8.42 -4.38
CA LEU A 53 -7.13 8.41 -3.03
C LEU A 53 -8.47 9.14 -2.95
N GLU A 54 -8.67 10.17 -3.76
CA GLU A 54 -9.89 10.96 -3.86
C GLU A 54 -11.08 10.08 -4.31
N PHE A 55 -10.83 9.10 -5.19
CA PHE A 55 -11.83 8.10 -5.58
C PHE A 55 -12.22 7.25 -4.37
N TYR A 56 -11.24 6.78 -3.60
CA TYR A 56 -11.49 5.96 -2.40
C TYR A 56 -12.25 6.75 -1.33
N LYS A 57 -11.92 8.04 -1.13
CA LYS A 57 -12.64 8.93 -0.19
C LYS A 57 -14.09 9.16 -0.63
N TYR A 58 -14.34 9.28 -1.93
CA TYR A 58 -15.69 9.49 -2.46
C TYR A 58 -16.55 8.22 -2.37
N PHE A 59 -16.00 7.07 -2.77
CA PHE A 59 -16.72 5.79 -2.83
C PHE A 59 -16.53 4.90 -1.59
N GLN A 60 -15.99 5.42 -0.49
CA GLN A 60 -15.65 4.63 0.70
C GLN A 60 -16.82 3.78 1.24
N ALA A 61 -18.06 4.28 1.13
CA ALA A 61 -19.25 3.58 1.62
C ALA A 61 -19.44 2.20 0.97
N ASP A 62 -19.21 2.10 -0.34
CA ASP A 62 -19.36 0.86 -1.09
C ASP A 62 -18.04 0.08 -1.20
N LEU A 63 -16.92 0.80 -1.28
CA LEU A 63 -15.61 0.23 -1.57
C LEU A 63 -15.04 -0.53 -0.38
N VAL A 64 -15.17 0.00 0.83
CA VAL A 64 -14.54 -0.57 2.03
C VAL A 64 -15.08 -1.96 2.34
N GLN A 65 -16.40 -2.14 2.25
CA GLN A 65 -17.03 -3.45 2.50
C GLN A 65 -16.52 -4.51 1.51
N ARG A 66 -16.48 -4.17 0.22
CA ARG A 66 -15.97 -5.07 -0.83
C ARG A 66 -14.49 -5.40 -0.61
N GLN A 67 -13.69 -4.40 -0.26
CA GLN A 67 -12.26 -4.55 -0.06
C GLN A 67 -11.94 -5.38 1.20
N SER A 68 -12.63 -5.17 2.32
CA SER A 68 -12.49 -6.00 3.52
C SER A 68 -12.91 -7.45 3.25
N SER A 69 -14.02 -7.67 2.53
CA SER A 69 -14.43 -9.03 2.15
C SER A 69 -13.36 -9.72 1.30
N MET A 70 -12.73 -9.00 0.37
CA MET A 70 -11.65 -9.55 -0.46
C MET A 70 -10.42 -9.91 0.38
N TYR A 71 -10.02 -9.04 1.32
CA TYR A 71 -8.89 -9.34 2.22
C TYR A 71 -9.17 -10.52 3.15
N LYS A 72 -10.38 -10.64 3.67
CA LYS A 72 -10.82 -11.80 4.48
C LYS A 72 -10.73 -13.10 3.69
N SER A 73 -11.25 -13.13 2.46
CA SER A 73 -11.12 -14.30 1.60
C SER A 73 -9.66 -14.62 1.26
N ALA A 74 -8.82 -13.60 1.04
CA ALA A 74 -7.39 -13.79 0.82
C ALA A 74 -6.66 -14.36 2.06
N TRP A 75 -7.05 -13.92 3.26
CA TRP A 75 -6.55 -14.43 4.53
C TRP A 75 -6.90 -15.91 4.72
N GLU A 76 -8.16 -16.27 4.52
CA GLU A 76 -8.64 -17.67 4.60
C GLU A 76 -7.96 -18.57 3.56
N ALA A 77 -7.76 -18.08 2.35
CA ALA A 77 -7.08 -18.81 1.28
C ALA A 77 -5.54 -18.86 1.46
N GLY A 78 -4.97 -18.03 2.34
CA GLY A 78 -3.52 -17.86 2.50
C GLY A 78 -2.82 -17.21 1.29
N ALA A 79 -3.58 -16.60 0.38
CA ALA A 79 -3.07 -16.01 -0.85
C ALA A 79 -3.88 -14.79 -1.28
N LEU A 80 -3.17 -13.72 -1.70
CA LEU A 80 -3.79 -12.54 -2.30
C LEU A 80 -4.12 -12.81 -3.79
N LEU A 81 -5.15 -12.17 -4.31
CA LEU A 81 -5.48 -12.19 -5.73
C LEU A 81 -4.28 -11.74 -6.58
N LEU A 82 -4.11 -12.37 -7.74
CA LEU A 82 -2.96 -12.12 -8.63
C LEU A 82 -2.89 -10.65 -9.06
N SER A 83 -4.02 -10.07 -9.46
CA SER A 83 -4.14 -8.66 -9.82
C SER A 83 -3.91 -7.70 -8.64
N GLY A 84 -4.07 -8.19 -7.40
CA GLY A 84 -3.86 -7.39 -6.19
C GLY A 84 -2.40 -7.10 -5.89
N ARG A 85 -1.45 -7.60 -6.71
CA ARG A 85 0.00 -7.39 -6.55
C ARG A 85 0.63 -6.66 -7.74
N ASP A 86 -0.19 -6.17 -8.67
CA ASP A 86 0.30 -5.49 -9.86
C ASP A 86 0.87 -4.10 -9.53
N ALA A 87 1.93 -3.72 -10.23
CA ALA A 87 2.57 -2.42 -10.11
C ALA A 87 3.00 -1.91 -11.48
N LEU A 88 2.85 -0.59 -11.71
CA LEU A 88 3.45 0.06 -12.86
C LEU A 88 4.93 0.35 -12.56
N ILE A 89 5.82 -0.17 -13.41
CA ILE A 89 7.28 0.03 -13.29
C ILE A 89 7.69 1.18 -14.20
N ILE A 90 8.31 2.21 -13.62
CA ILE A 90 8.84 3.37 -14.34
C ILE A 90 10.36 3.41 -14.15
N MET A 91 11.09 3.48 -15.27
CA MET A 91 12.53 3.72 -15.27
C MET A 91 12.80 5.23 -15.37
N LEU A 92 13.37 5.82 -14.32
CA LEU A 92 13.80 7.21 -14.33
C LEU A 92 15.31 7.30 -14.52
N PRO A 93 15.81 8.14 -15.45
CA PRO A 93 17.24 8.38 -15.57
C PRO A 93 17.75 9.14 -14.33
N GLU A 94 18.87 8.70 -13.75
CA GLU A 94 19.52 9.46 -12.69
C GLU A 94 20.13 10.77 -13.22
N ARG A 95 20.11 11.81 -12.38
CA ARG A 95 20.76 13.09 -12.71
C ARG A 95 22.27 12.91 -12.57
N GLY A 96 22.99 12.95 -13.69
CA GLY A 96 24.45 12.92 -13.66
C GLY A 96 25.12 12.20 -14.82
N GLY A 97 24.36 11.48 -15.65
CA GLY A 97 24.88 10.88 -16.88
C GLY A 97 25.80 9.69 -16.62
N ASP A 98 25.22 8.51 -16.68
CA ASP A 98 25.80 7.30 -17.29
C ASP A 98 24.81 6.16 -17.08
N ARG A 99 23.85 5.96 -18.00
CA ARG A 99 22.97 4.76 -18.15
C ARG A 99 22.42 4.09 -16.86
N VAL A 100 22.42 4.75 -15.71
CA VAL A 100 21.85 4.27 -14.46
C VAL A 100 20.42 4.75 -14.41
N TYR A 101 19.51 3.79 -14.28
CA TYR A 101 18.09 4.03 -14.13
C TYR A 101 17.68 3.67 -12.70
N ARG A 102 16.93 4.55 -12.06
CA ARG A 102 16.19 4.24 -10.85
C ARG A 102 14.83 3.67 -11.24
N LEU A 103 14.48 2.51 -10.69
CA LEU A 103 13.15 1.95 -10.82
C LEU A 103 12.21 2.58 -9.79
N LEU A 104 11.04 3.02 -10.25
CA LEU A 104 9.91 3.36 -9.41
C LEU A 104 8.80 2.34 -9.61
N PHE A 105 8.29 1.80 -8.51
CA PHE A 105 7.13 0.91 -8.50
C PHE A 105 5.91 1.69 -8.03
N LEU A 106 4.94 1.87 -8.91
CA LEU A 106 3.65 2.48 -8.58
C LEU A 106 2.62 1.39 -8.36
N TYR A 107 2.47 1.00 -7.09
CA TYR A 107 1.40 0.10 -6.66
C TYR A 107 0.05 0.82 -6.60
N ASN A 108 -1.01 0.06 -6.88
CA ASN A 108 -2.39 0.48 -6.65
C ASN A 108 -2.62 0.81 -5.17
N LEU A 109 -3.61 1.66 -4.90
CA LEU A 109 -3.82 2.19 -3.56
C LEU A 109 -4.32 1.12 -2.58
N ASP A 110 -5.09 0.15 -3.06
CA ASP A 110 -5.53 -1.02 -2.31
C ASP A 110 -4.34 -1.82 -1.76
N TYR A 111 -3.32 -2.11 -2.57
CA TYR A 111 -2.10 -2.79 -2.13
C TYR A 111 -1.35 -1.97 -1.08
N LYS A 112 -1.29 -0.64 -1.24
CA LYS A 112 -0.67 0.26 -0.25
C LYS A 112 -1.45 0.28 1.07
N ILE A 113 -2.78 0.26 1.02
CA ILE A 113 -3.65 0.16 2.20
C ILE A 113 -3.37 -1.17 2.90
N LEU A 114 -3.44 -2.29 2.19
CA LEU A 114 -3.19 -3.61 2.75
C LEU A 114 -1.79 -3.71 3.38
N GLY A 115 -0.75 -3.24 2.69
CA GLY A 115 0.61 -3.24 3.21
C GLY A 115 0.76 -2.45 4.51
N LYS A 116 0.07 -1.31 4.64
CA LYS A 116 0.04 -0.55 5.89
C LYS A 116 -0.73 -1.25 7.00
N ILE A 117 -1.86 -1.89 6.69
CA ILE A 117 -2.63 -2.64 7.69
C ILE A 117 -1.80 -3.81 8.20
N LEU A 118 -1.19 -4.60 7.32
CA LEU A 118 -0.37 -5.74 7.72
C LEU A 118 0.88 -5.32 8.51
N ALA A 119 1.45 -4.16 8.23
CA ALA A 119 2.61 -3.66 8.95
C ALA A 119 2.26 -3.17 10.37
N TYR A 120 1.06 -2.65 10.59
CA TYR A 120 0.74 -1.91 11.81
C TYR A 120 -0.44 -2.45 12.61
N HIS A 121 -1.39 -3.17 11.99
CA HIS A 121 -2.69 -3.56 12.55
C HIS A 121 -3.31 -2.41 13.36
N ILE A 122 -3.99 -1.51 12.66
CA ILE A 122 -4.17 -0.10 13.05
C ILE A 122 -5.44 0.11 13.88
#